data_AF-G4FKM0-F1
#
_entry.id   AF-G4FKM0-F1
#
_cell.length_a   1.000
_cell.length_b   1.000
_cell.length_c   1.000
_cell.angle_alpha   90.00
_cell.angle_beta   90.00
_cell.angle_gamma   90.00
#
_symmetry.space_group_name_H-M   'P 1'
#
loop_
_entity.id
_entity.type
_entity.pdbx_description
1 polymer ?
#
loop_
_entity_poly.entity_id
_entity_poly.type
_entity_poly.pdbx_seq_one_letter_code
_entity_poly.pdbx_strand_id
1 'polypeptide(L)'
;MPALLPTGHFPVDPVALDREELNDTYCTLRHSYKSVMISRGVYRSKADQNRAAMKELEAKIRAIAEREANVRQEAYEMLEIVTNVVGELEDAGDDLVNEFGAYQLGKRSYQGGGYLGGLIKAIARFIRRWTSTKQKLHTIVEKQQAVQLSLEGTDGQDR
;
A
#
# COMPACT_ATOMS: atom_id res chain seq x y z
N MET A 1 33.20 -18.54 21.25
CA MET A 1 33.22 -19.94 20.78
C MET A 1 34.00 -20.74 21.83
N PRO A 2 33.43 -21.78 22.46
CA PRO A 2 34.21 -22.64 23.34
C PRO A 2 35.27 -23.39 22.51
N ALA A 3 36.50 -23.45 23.02
CA ALA A 3 37.62 -24.09 22.35
C ALA A 3 37.36 -25.60 22.16
N LEU A 4 37.64 -26.12 20.96
CA LEU A 4 37.57 -27.55 20.69
C LEU A 4 38.75 -28.26 21.36
N LEU A 5 38.48 -29.31 22.13
CA LEU A 5 39.52 -30.13 22.73
C LEU A 5 40.30 -30.88 21.61
N PRO A 6 41.64 -30.98 21.70
CA PRO A 6 42.44 -31.69 20.70
C PRO A 6 42.03 -33.15 20.57
N THR A 7 41.78 -33.63 19.35
CA THR A 7 41.41 -35.03 19.06
C THR A 7 42.60 -35.99 18.93
N GLY A 8 43.83 -35.49 19.17
CA GLY A 8 45.08 -36.18 18.88
C GLY A 8 45.71 -36.99 20.02
N HIS A 9 45.09 -37.05 21.20
CA HIS A 9 45.61 -37.81 22.34
C HIS A 9 44.65 -38.93 22.73
N PHE A 10 44.53 -39.93 21.84
CA PHE A 10 44.08 -41.25 22.25
C PHE A 10 45.29 -42.09 22.65
N PRO A 11 45.28 -42.77 23.80
CA PRO A 11 46.41 -43.62 24.21
C PRO A 11 46.63 -44.75 23.21
N VAL A 12 47.90 -45.03 22.91
CA VAL A 12 48.31 -46.10 21.98
C VAL A 12 48.11 -47.49 22.59
N ASP A 13 47.96 -47.59 23.92
CA ASP A 13 47.84 -48.85 24.66
C ASP A 13 46.66 -48.83 25.67
N PRO A 14 45.64 -49.69 25.53
CA PRO A 14 44.45 -49.71 26.38
C PRO A 14 44.70 -50.22 27.81
N VAL A 15 45.86 -50.84 28.09
CA VAL A 15 46.18 -51.43 29.40
C VAL A 15 46.72 -50.39 30.40
N ALA A 16 47.24 -49.26 29.91
CA ALA A 16 47.83 -48.19 30.73
C ALA A 16 46.82 -47.13 31.20
N LEU A 17 45.54 -47.27 30.82
CA LEU A 17 44.48 -46.32 31.12
C LEU A 17 43.85 -46.61 32.48
N ASP A 18 43.87 -45.62 33.38
CA ASP A 18 43.10 -45.71 34.61
C ASP A 18 41.60 -45.71 34.30
N ARG A 19 40.89 -46.66 34.91
CA ARG A 19 39.47 -46.91 34.64
C ARG A 19 38.60 -45.77 35.16
N GLU A 20 38.99 -45.14 36.27
CA GLU A 20 38.25 -44.00 36.82
C GLU A 20 38.40 -42.75 35.94
N GLU A 21 39.62 -42.44 35.51
CA GLU A 21 39.91 -41.33 34.59
C GLU A 21 39.18 -41.46 33.25
N LEU A 22 39.15 -42.68 32.67
CA LEU A 22 38.44 -42.95 31.43
C LEU A 22 36.92 -42.78 31.59
N ASN A 23 36.38 -43.22 32.73
CA ASN A 23 34.96 -43.09 33.02
C ASN A 23 34.55 -41.63 33.23
N ASP A 24 35.37 -40.83 33.91
CA ASP A 24 35.13 -39.40 34.13
C ASP A 24 35.20 -38.60 32.81
N THR A 25 36.20 -38.90 31.99
CA THR A 25 36.35 -38.31 30.65
C THR A 25 35.16 -38.64 29.76
N TYR A 26 34.71 -39.90 29.74
CA TYR A 26 33.52 -40.31 29.00
C TYR A 26 32.25 -39.62 29.50
N CYS A 27 32.06 -39.52 30.82
CA CYS A 27 30.92 -38.83 31.43
C CYS A 27 30.90 -37.35 31.04
N THR A 28 32.04 -36.68 31.10
CA THR A 28 32.21 -35.29 30.68
C THR A 28 31.88 -35.10 29.20
N LEU A 29 32.46 -35.92 28.32
CA LEU A 29 32.20 -35.85 26.88
C LEU A 29 30.72 -36.10 26.56
N ARG A 30 30.09 -37.09 27.22
CA ARG A 30 28.67 -37.39 27.07
C ARG A 30 27.80 -36.23 27.53
N HIS A 31 28.17 -35.55 28.61
CA HIS A 31 27.46 -34.37 29.10
C HIS A 31 27.57 -33.20 28.11
N SER A 32 28.77 -32.91 27.62
CA SER A 32 29.00 -31.87 26.62
C SER A 32 28.25 -32.14 25.32
N TYR A 33 28.27 -33.37 24.82
CA TYR A 33 27.49 -33.76 23.64
C TYR A 33 25.99 -33.57 23.83
N LYS A 34 25.45 -33.99 24.99
CA LYS A 34 24.03 -33.78 25.33
C LYS A 34 23.67 -32.29 25.33
N SER A 35 24.50 -31.44 25.93
CA SER A 35 24.30 -29.98 25.98
C SER A 35 24.29 -29.36 24.57
N VAL A 36 25.24 -29.74 23.72
CA VAL A 36 25.31 -29.29 22.32
C VAL A 36 24.05 -29.71 21.55
N MET A 37 23.60 -30.96 21.69
CA MET A 37 22.41 -31.44 21.02
C MET A 37 21.13 -30.71 21.47
N ILE A 38 20.99 -30.43 22.76
CA ILE A 38 19.87 -29.62 23.29
C ILE A 38 19.92 -28.21 22.71
N SER A 39 21.09 -27.55 22.75
CA SER A 39 21.24 -26.18 22.22
C SER A 39 20.89 -26.13 20.72
N ARG A 40 21.36 -27.10 19.93
CA ARG A 40 21.03 -27.22 18.51
C ARG A 40 19.54 -27.40 18.27
N GLY A 41 18.86 -28.20 19.10
CA GLY A 41 17.41 -28.36 19.05
C GLY A 41 16.67 -27.05 19.31
N VAL A 42 17.08 -26.31 20.34
CA VAL A 42 16.53 -24.99 20.68
C VAL A 42 16.77 -23.99 19.55
N TYR A 43 17.97 -23.91 18.98
CA TYR A 43 18.26 -23.00 17.88
C TYR A 43 17.48 -23.36 16.61
N ARG A 44 17.29 -24.65 16.30
CA ARG A 44 16.44 -25.09 15.19
C ARG A 44 14.99 -24.67 15.41
N SER A 45 14.44 -24.94 16.59
CA SER A 45 13.08 -24.55 16.93
C SER A 45 12.87 -23.04 16.83
N LYS A 46 13.81 -22.24 17.35
CA LYS A 46 13.79 -20.77 17.21
C LYS A 46 13.90 -20.32 15.75
N ALA A 47 14.75 -20.95 14.95
CA ALA A 47 14.89 -20.63 13.53
C ALA A 47 13.58 -20.92 12.77
N ASP A 48 12.91 -22.02 13.08
CA ASP A 48 11.63 -22.39 12.46
C ASP A 48 10.49 -21.45 12.89
N GLN A 49 10.43 -21.08 14.17
CA GLN A 49 9.50 -20.04 14.66
C GLN A 49 9.74 -18.71 13.96
N ASN A 50 11.01 -18.30 13.82
CA ASN A 50 11.35 -17.03 13.18
C ASN A 50 11.01 -17.05 11.68
N ARG A 51 11.22 -18.19 10.98
CA ARG A 51 10.76 -18.36 9.59
C ARG A 51 9.25 -18.26 9.47
N ALA A 52 8.50 -18.83 10.40
CA ALA A 52 7.03 -18.74 10.41
C ALA A 52 6.58 -17.28 10.60
N ALA A 53 7.16 -16.58 11.57
CA ALA A 53 6.89 -15.16 11.81
C ALA A 53 7.24 -14.28 10.59
N MET A 54 8.37 -14.55 9.93
CA MET A 54 8.77 -13.82 8.72
C MET A 54 7.80 -14.04 7.56
N LYS A 55 7.29 -15.27 7.37
CA LYS A 55 6.25 -15.55 6.36
C LYS A 55 4.94 -14.82 6.66
N GLU A 56 4.55 -14.77 7.93
CA GLU A 56 3.36 -14.02 8.33
C GLU A 56 3.54 -12.51 8.05
N LEU A 57 4.71 -11.96 8.37
CA LEU A 57 5.03 -10.56 8.10
C LEU A 57 5.07 -10.26 6.60
N GLU A 58 5.66 -11.14 5.79
CA GLU A 58 5.68 -11.03 4.33
C GLU A 58 4.25 -11.02 3.76
N ALA A 59 3.37 -11.89 4.26
CA ALA A 59 1.97 -11.91 3.86
C ALA A 59 1.25 -10.60 4.23
N LYS A 60 1.48 -10.06 5.43
CA LYS A 60 0.93 -8.75 5.86
C LYS A 60 1.44 -7.60 4.98
N ILE A 61 2.73 -7.56 4.67
CA ILE A 61 3.31 -6.53 3.80
C ILE A 61 2.74 -6.61 2.39
N ARG A 62 2.59 -7.82 1.82
CA ARG A 62 1.97 -7.99 0.50
C ARG A 62 0.51 -7.50 0.51
N ALA A 63 -0.26 -7.82 1.53
CA ALA A 63 -1.64 -7.34 1.65
C ALA A 63 -1.72 -5.80 1.75
N ILE A 64 -0.81 -5.17 2.49
CA ILE A 64 -0.70 -3.70 2.55
C ILE A 64 -0.35 -3.12 1.18
N ALA A 65 0.63 -3.69 0.48
CA ALA A 65 1.03 -3.22 -0.84
C ALA A 65 -0.08 -3.35 -1.90
N GLU A 66 -0.85 -4.43 -1.88
CA GLU A 66 -2.03 -4.61 -2.74
C GLU A 66 -3.11 -3.56 -2.43
N ARG A 67 -3.36 -3.30 -1.15
CA ARG A 67 -4.29 -2.24 -0.72
C ARG A 67 -3.84 -0.86 -1.18
N GLU A 68 -2.56 -0.51 -1.01
CA GLU A 68 -2.00 0.76 -1.48
C GLU A 68 -2.11 0.90 -3.02
N ALA A 69 -1.88 -0.18 -3.76
CA ALA A 69 -2.03 -0.18 -5.21
C ALA A 69 -3.47 0.11 -5.63
N ASN A 70 -4.46 -0.51 -4.97
CA ASN A 70 -5.88 -0.27 -5.23
C ASN A 70 -6.28 1.19 -4.91
N VAL A 71 -5.87 1.71 -3.75
CA VAL A 71 -6.14 3.11 -3.37
C VAL A 71 -5.52 4.09 -4.36
N ARG A 72 -4.30 3.82 -4.82
CA ARG A 72 -3.63 4.66 -5.84
C ARG A 72 -4.37 4.62 -7.17
N GLN A 73 -4.87 3.46 -7.60
CA GLN A 73 -5.68 3.34 -8.81
C GLN A 73 -6.96 4.17 -8.71
N GLU A 74 -7.71 4.02 -7.62
CA GLU A 74 -8.95 4.79 -7.38
C GLU A 74 -8.70 6.30 -7.35
N ALA A 75 -7.57 6.74 -6.78
CA ALA A 75 -7.18 8.15 -6.78
C ALA A 75 -6.92 8.69 -8.20
N TYR A 76 -6.28 7.92 -9.07
CA TYR A 76 -6.07 8.30 -10.48
C TYR A 76 -7.38 8.36 -11.25
N GLU A 77 -8.30 7.41 -11.03
CA GLU A 77 -9.64 7.45 -11.64
C GLU A 77 -10.43 8.70 -11.19
N MET A 78 -10.35 9.07 -9.90
CA MET A 78 -10.97 10.31 -9.42
C MET A 78 -10.34 11.55 -10.06
N LEU A 79 -9.00 11.59 -10.19
CA LEU A 79 -8.28 12.70 -10.84
C LEU A 79 -8.71 12.87 -12.30
N GLU A 80 -8.85 11.75 -13.04
CA GLU A 80 -9.30 11.76 -14.43
C GLU A 80 -10.71 12.38 -14.55
N ILE A 81 -11.65 11.95 -13.69
CA ILE A 81 -13.01 12.49 -13.69
C ILE A 81 -12.99 13.99 -13.37
N VAL A 82 -12.24 14.43 -12.35
CA VAL A 82 -12.12 15.86 -12.00
C VAL A 82 -11.53 16.66 -13.15
N THR A 83 -10.49 16.15 -13.81
CA THR A 83 -9.84 16.83 -14.93
C THR A 83 -10.80 16.99 -16.12
N ASN A 84 -11.54 15.94 -16.47
CA ASN A 84 -12.55 16.00 -17.53
C ASN A 84 -13.69 16.99 -17.20
N VAL A 85 -14.13 17.00 -15.94
CA VAL A 85 -15.15 17.93 -15.45
C VAL A 85 -14.69 19.39 -15.56
N VAL A 86 -13.45 19.68 -15.16
CA VAL A 86 -12.88 21.03 -15.25
C VAL A 86 -12.79 21.47 -16.71
N GLY A 87 -12.33 20.60 -17.62
CA GLY A 87 -12.28 20.89 -19.05
C GLY A 87 -13.66 21.19 -19.66
N GLU A 88 -14.68 20.37 -19.37
CA GLU A 88 -16.05 20.61 -19.84
C GLU A 88 -16.63 21.96 -19.37
N LEU A 89 -16.24 22.39 -18.17
CA LEU A 89 -16.63 23.65 -17.56
C LEU A 89 -15.89 24.85 -18.16
N GLU A 90 -14.60 24.70 -18.38
CA GLU A 90 -13.75 25.69 -19.04
C GLU A 90 -14.28 25.97 -20.46
N ASP A 91 -14.51 24.94 -21.27
CA ASP A 91 -15.11 25.05 -22.60
C ASP A 91 -16.47 25.76 -22.58
N ALA A 92 -17.30 25.45 -21.57
CA ALA A 92 -18.61 26.08 -21.42
C ALA A 92 -18.51 27.56 -21.01
N GLY A 93 -17.50 27.88 -20.19
CA GLY A 93 -17.18 29.23 -19.74
C GLY A 93 -16.66 30.09 -20.88
N ASP A 94 -15.73 29.56 -21.69
CA ASP A 94 -15.18 30.22 -22.86
C ASP A 94 -16.26 30.53 -23.89
N ASP A 95 -17.14 29.56 -24.18
CA ASP A 95 -18.30 29.76 -25.03
C ASP A 95 -19.20 30.90 -24.53
N LEU A 96 -19.42 30.98 -23.21
CA LEU A 96 -20.24 32.01 -22.58
C LEU A 96 -19.58 33.39 -22.69
N VAL A 97 -18.27 33.48 -22.41
CA VAL A 97 -17.49 34.72 -22.47
C VAL A 97 -17.43 35.25 -23.90
N ASN A 98 -17.21 34.39 -24.88
CA ASN A 98 -17.17 34.74 -26.29
C ASN A 98 -18.50 35.31 -26.79
N GLU A 99 -19.62 34.64 -26.49
CA GLU A 99 -20.96 35.08 -26.88
C GLU A 99 -21.39 36.36 -26.14
N PHE A 100 -20.95 36.53 -24.89
CA PHE A 100 -21.16 37.77 -24.16
C PHE A 100 -20.38 38.94 -24.78
N GLY A 101 -19.13 38.71 -25.20
CA GLY A 101 -18.33 39.69 -25.94
C GLY A 101 -19.00 40.11 -27.26
N ALA A 102 -19.50 39.13 -28.03
CA ALA A 102 -20.25 39.37 -29.25
C ALA A 102 -21.53 40.18 -29.00
N TYR A 103 -22.27 39.87 -27.93
CA TYR A 103 -23.43 40.64 -27.50
C TYR A 103 -23.09 42.09 -27.14
N GLN A 104 -22.01 42.33 -26.38
CA GLN A 104 -21.60 43.69 -26.01
C GLN A 104 -21.25 44.56 -27.23
N LEU A 105 -20.60 43.96 -28.23
CA LEU A 105 -20.29 44.64 -29.50
C LEU A 105 -21.56 44.90 -30.32
N GLY A 106 -22.44 43.91 -30.44
CA GLY A 106 -23.68 44.00 -31.21
C GLY A 106 -24.75 44.92 -30.61
N LYS A 107 -24.77 45.09 -29.28
CA LYS A 107 -25.68 46.01 -28.59
C LYS A 107 -25.43 47.47 -28.99
N ARG A 108 -24.19 47.81 -29.37
CA ARG A 108 -23.83 49.15 -29.87
C ARG A 108 -24.24 49.39 -31.32
N SER A 109 -24.45 48.34 -32.12
CA SER A 109 -24.73 48.44 -33.57
C SER A 109 -26.21 48.31 -33.96
N TYR A 110 -27.16 48.30 -33.01
CA TYR A 110 -28.62 48.19 -33.26
C TYR A 110 -29.06 46.96 -34.10
N GLN A 111 -28.20 45.98 -34.32
CA GLN A 111 -28.54 44.67 -34.90
C GLN A 111 -29.07 43.73 -33.79
N GLY A 112 -30.21 44.07 -33.19
CA GLY A 112 -30.63 43.60 -31.85
C GLY A 112 -31.19 42.18 -31.69
N GLY A 113 -31.21 41.32 -32.71
CA GLY A 113 -31.87 39.99 -32.62
C GLY A 113 -30.92 38.79 -32.48
N GLY A 114 -29.88 38.72 -33.31
CA GLY A 114 -29.01 37.53 -33.42
C GLY A 114 -28.09 37.31 -32.23
N TYR A 115 -27.49 38.39 -31.71
CA TYR A 115 -26.53 38.32 -30.60
C TYR A 115 -27.18 37.93 -29.26
N LEU A 116 -28.45 38.29 -29.05
CA LEU A 116 -29.21 37.91 -27.87
C LEU A 116 -29.55 36.40 -27.89
N GLY A 117 -29.86 35.86 -29.08
CA GLY A 117 -30.10 34.43 -29.27
C GLY A 117 -28.85 33.58 -29.01
N GLY A 118 -27.69 34.02 -29.50
CA GLY A 118 -26.39 33.38 -29.25
C GLY A 118 -26.06 33.29 -27.75
N LEU A 119 -26.16 34.43 -27.06
CA LEU A 119 -25.93 34.52 -25.62
C LEU A 119 -26.89 33.64 -24.80
N ILE A 120 -28.19 33.67 -25.08
CA ILE A 120 -29.18 32.82 -24.38
C ILE A 120 -28.86 31.34 -24.59
N LYS A 121 -28.46 30.95 -25.81
CA LYS A 121 -28.07 29.57 -26.12
C LYS A 121 -26.78 29.15 -25.40
N ALA A 122 -25.82 30.06 -25.24
CA ALA A 122 -24.60 29.83 -24.48
C ALA A 122 -24.90 29.65 -22.98
N ILE A 123 -25.72 30.54 -22.39
CA ILE A 123 -26.18 30.42 -21.00
C ILE A 123 -26.91 29.08 -20.77
N ALA A 124 -27.82 28.70 -21.67
CA ALA A 124 -28.55 27.44 -21.55
C ALA A 124 -27.65 26.19 -21.71
N ARG A 125 -26.53 26.30 -22.45
CA ARG A 125 -25.51 25.24 -22.54
C ARG A 125 -24.67 25.17 -21.28
N PHE A 126 -24.23 26.32 -20.76
CA PHE A 126 -23.49 26.44 -19.51
C PHE A 126 -24.27 25.83 -18.34
N ILE A 127 -25.55 26.21 -18.16
CA ILE A 127 -26.39 25.67 -17.08
C ILE A 127 -26.55 24.15 -17.19
N ARG A 128 -26.73 23.61 -18.40
CA ARG A 128 -26.82 22.15 -18.62
C ARG A 128 -25.52 21.45 -18.27
N ARG A 129 -24.38 21.95 -18.75
CA ARG A 129 -23.05 21.39 -18.45
C ARG A 129 -22.70 21.48 -16.97
N TRP A 130 -23.01 22.61 -16.32
CA TRP A 130 -22.86 22.78 -14.88
C TRP A 130 -23.70 21.79 -14.08
N THR A 131 -24.95 21.57 -14.48
CA THR A 131 -25.84 20.60 -13.81
C THR A 131 -25.30 19.17 -13.95
N SER A 132 -24.85 18.79 -15.14
CA SER A 132 -24.22 17.48 -15.37
C SER A 132 -22.93 17.31 -14.59
N THR A 133 -22.09 18.36 -14.56
CA THR A 133 -20.88 18.41 -13.76
C THR A 133 -21.16 18.19 -12.27
N LYS A 134 -22.17 18.88 -11.72
CA LYS A 134 -22.55 18.74 -10.32
C LYS A 134 -22.93 17.30 -9.97
N GLN A 135 -23.60 16.60 -10.88
CA GLN A 135 -23.93 15.18 -10.72
C GLN A 135 -22.66 14.31 -10.74
N LYS A 136 -21.73 14.54 -11.67
CA LYS A 136 -20.43 13.83 -11.72
C LYS A 136 -19.56 14.09 -10.49
N LEU A 137 -19.56 15.32 -9.95
CA LEU A 137 -18.86 15.63 -8.71
C LEU A 137 -19.50 14.95 -7.49
N HIS A 138 -20.83 14.84 -7.47
CA HIS A 138 -21.53 14.11 -6.41
C HIS A 138 -21.11 12.63 -6.35
N THR A 139 -20.97 11.98 -7.51
CA THR A 139 -20.50 10.59 -7.55
C THR A 139 -19.04 10.44 -7.12
N ILE A 140 -18.18 11.43 -7.39
CA ILE A 140 -16.81 11.45 -6.85
C ILE A 140 -16.82 11.57 -5.32
N VAL A 141 -17.66 12.44 -4.76
CA VAL A 141 -17.78 12.59 -3.29
C VAL A 141 -18.27 11.30 -2.64
N GLU A 142 -19.25 10.63 -3.24
CA GLU A 142 -19.72 9.31 -2.77
C GLU A 142 -18.60 8.26 -2.84
N LYS A 143 -17.84 8.22 -3.94
CA LYS A 143 -16.68 7.33 -4.06
C LYS A 143 -15.63 7.63 -3.00
N GLN A 144 -15.30 8.91 -2.77
CA GLN A 144 -14.35 9.33 -1.74
C GLN A 144 -14.80 8.89 -0.35
N GLN A 145 -16.09 9.05 -0.02
CA GLN A 145 -16.65 8.58 1.25
C GLN A 145 -16.58 7.06 1.39
N ALA A 146 -16.85 6.32 0.32
CA ALA A 146 -16.72 4.86 0.31
C ALA A 146 -15.27 4.40 0.54
N VAL A 147 -14.30 5.06 -0.11
CA VAL A 147 -12.88 4.80 0.10
C VAL A 147 -12.50 5.12 1.55
N GLN A 148 -12.91 6.27 2.07
CA GLN A 148 -12.64 6.65 3.46
C GLN A 148 -13.22 5.66 4.48
N LEU A 149 -14.46 5.19 4.28
CA LEU A 149 -15.08 4.15 5.11
C LEU A 149 -14.34 2.81 5.01
N SER A 150 -13.84 2.44 3.83
CA SER A 150 -13.02 1.23 3.66
C SER A 150 -11.67 1.34 4.38
N LEU A 151 -11.14 2.56 4.46
CA LEU A 151 -9.90 2.86 5.17
C LEU A 151 -10.08 2.85 6.69
N GLU A 152 -11.16 3.46 7.19
CA GLU A 152 -11.46 3.55 8.64
C GLU A 152 -11.94 2.21 9.24
N GLY A 153 -12.68 1.40 8.47
CA GLY A 153 -13.19 0.09 8.94
C GLY A 153 -12.10 -0.96 9.16
N THR A 154 -10.90 -0.76 8.60
CA THR A 154 -9.76 -1.68 8.71
C THR A 154 -8.76 -1.27 9.80
N ASP A 155 -8.75 0.00 10.20
CA ASP A 155 -7.88 0.52 11.29
C ASP A 155 -8.33 0.04 12.70
N GLY A 156 -9.54 -0.54 12.81
CA GLY A 156 -10.13 -1.01 14.06
C GLY A 156 -9.91 -2.49 14.41
N GLN A 157 -9.29 -3.29 13.54
CA GLN A 157 -9.09 -4.74 13.75
C GLN A 157 -7.70 -5.13 14.27
N ASP A 158 -6.78 -4.19 14.43
CA ASP A 158 -5.42 -4.42 14.95
C ASP A 158 -5.29 -4.14 16.46
N ARG A 159 -6.22 -4.65 17.28
CA ARG A 159 -6.09 -4.67 18.75
C ARG A 159 -6.22 -6.07 19.34
#